data_AF-A0A161HNE9-F1
#
_entry.id   AF-A0A161HNE9-F1
#
_cell.length_a   1.000
_cell.length_b   1.000
_cell.length_c   1.000
_cell.angle_alpha   90.00
_cell.angle_beta   90.00
_cell.angle_gamma   90.00
#
_symmetry.space_group_name_H-M   'P 1'
#
loop_
_entity.id
_entity.type
_entity.pdbx_description
1 polymer ?
#
loop_
_entity_poly.entity_id
_entity_poly.type
_entity_poly.pdbx_seq_one_letter_code
_entity_poly.pdbx_strand_id
1 'polypeptide(L)'
;MNELQTFDYFHDWQIDIVAVTDDGDSLTLGLKLDNRRATVTFVGTTRCVIEHYGLLNIVYDIKILEFGSPRYERVLKVLESSDRFSDKQPNLVALVAATVGAEMIVEFTSLRIQAA
;
A
#
# COMPACT_ATOMS: atom_id res chain seq x y z
N MET A 1 0.17 18.90 -1.24
CA MET A 1 0.62 18.38 0.08
C MET A 1 0.46 16.87 -0.01
N ASN A 2 1.48 16.08 0.32
CA ASN A 2 1.37 14.62 0.20
C ASN A 2 0.37 14.11 1.25
N GLU A 3 -0.79 13.59 0.85
CA GLU A 3 -1.87 13.23 1.77
C GLU A 3 -1.39 12.25 2.86
N LEU A 4 -0.45 11.37 2.54
CA LEU A 4 0.19 10.47 3.51
C LEU A 4 0.87 11.20 4.66
N GLN A 5 1.48 12.37 4.41
CA GLN A 5 2.16 13.16 5.46
C GLN A 5 1.18 13.65 6.54
N THR A 6 -0.09 13.87 6.18
CA THR A 6 -1.11 14.30 7.16
C THR A 6 -1.45 13.22 8.18
N PHE A 7 -1.10 11.97 7.90
CA PHE A 7 -1.25 10.80 8.77
C PHE A 7 0.08 10.30 9.32
N ASP A 8 1.17 11.07 9.19
CA ASP A 8 2.53 10.62 9.50
C ASP A 8 2.90 9.30 8.80
N TYR A 9 2.52 9.19 7.52
CA TYR A 9 2.68 7.98 6.71
C TYR A 9 2.07 6.72 7.34
N PHE A 10 1.09 6.90 8.23
CA PHE A 10 0.44 5.84 8.99
C PHE A 10 1.37 5.09 9.95
N HIS A 11 2.45 5.72 10.44
CA HIS A 11 3.31 5.12 11.47
C HIS A 11 2.49 4.68 12.69
N ASP A 12 2.73 3.45 13.16
CA ASP A 12 2.02 2.76 14.26
C ASP A 12 0.54 2.42 14.00
N TRP A 13 -0.01 2.71 12.83
CA TRP A 13 -1.37 2.27 12.51
C TRP A 13 -1.42 0.77 12.28
N GLN A 14 -2.46 0.12 12.80
CA GLN A 14 -2.72 -1.29 12.58
C GLN A 14 -3.52 -1.49 11.28
N ILE A 15 -3.05 -2.40 10.42
CA ILE A 15 -3.83 -2.94 9.30
C ILE A 15 -4.78 -4.01 9.85
N ASP A 16 -6.08 -3.78 9.70
CA ASP A 16 -7.11 -4.75 10.10
C ASP A 16 -8.06 -5.14 8.97
N ILE A 17 -7.96 -4.48 7.81
CA ILE A 17 -8.64 -4.88 6.58
C ILE A 17 -7.62 -4.86 5.45
N VAL A 18 -7.60 -5.92 4.66
CA VAL A 18 -7.03 -5.96 3.31
C VAL A 18 -8.15 -6.42 2.39
N ALA A 19 -8.60 -5.54 1.51
CA ALA A 19 -9.74 -5.80 0.65
C ALA A 19 -9.43 -5.47 -0.80
N VAL A 20 -9.93 -6.30 -1.71
CA VAL A 20 -10.05 -5.93 -3.12
C VAL A 20 -11.37 -5.18 -3.29
N THR A 21 -11.32 -3.99 -3.87
CA THR A 21 -12.44 -3.05 -4.02
C THR A 21 -12.55 -2.55 -5.46
N ASP A 22 -13.53 -1.67 -5.72
CA ASP A 22 -13.79 -1.07 -7.04
C ASP A 22 -13.88 -2.14 -8.17
N ASP A 23 -14.71 -3.17 -7.97
CA ASP A 23 -14.93 -4.29 -8.90
C ASP A 23 -13.66 -5.07 -9.30
N GLY A 24 -12.69 -5.16 -8.38
CA GLY A 24 -11.43 -5.88 -8.62
C GLY A 24 -10.27 -4.98 -9.02
N ASP A 25 -10.49 -3.67 -9.11
CA ASP A 25 -9.50 -2.73 -9.64
C ASP A 25 -8.59 -2.09 -8.58
N SER A 26 -8.96 -2.19 -7.31
CA SER A 26 -8.32 -1.46 -6.23
C SER A 26 -7.94 -2.37 -5.07
N LEU A 27 -6.81 -2.09 -4.45
CA LEU A 27 -6.47 -2.64 -3.13
C LEU A 27 -6.77 -1.59 -2.06
N THR A 28 -7.60 -1.92 -1.08
CA THR A 28 -7.92 -1.05 0.05
C THR A 28 -7.39 -1.66 1.35
N LEU A 29 -6.63 -0.86 2.09
CA LEU A 29 -6.25 -1.13 3.47
C LEU A 29 -7.20 -0.39 4.42
N GLY A 30 -7.71 -1.09 5.42
CA GLY A 30 -8.31 -0.49 6.60
C GLY A 30 -7.26 -0.33 7.68
N LEU A 31 -7.13 0.90 8.18
CA LEU A 31 -6.10 1.29 9.14
C LEU A 31 -6.76 1.85 10.41
N LYS A 32 -6.22 1.47 11.57
CA LYS A 32 -6.67 1.96 12.88
C LYS A 32 -5.51 2.46 13.73
N LEU A 33 -5.70 3.58 14.41
CA LEU A 33 -4.81 4.06 15.48
C LEU A 33 -5.69 4.57 16.63
N ASP A 34 -5.69 3.84 17.76
CA ASP A 34 -6.61 4.05 18.87
C ASP A 34 -8.08 4.15 18.42
N ASN A 35 -8.69 5.34 18.52
CA ASN A 35 -10.07 5.62 18.12
C ASN A 35 -10.17 6.20 16.69
N ARG A 36 -9.06 6.37 15.99
CA ARG A 36 -9.01 6.91 14.62
C ARG A 36 -9.14 5.78 13.60
N ARG A 37 -9.87 6.06 12.52
CA ARG A 37 -10.06 5.13 11.40
C ARG A 37 -9.69 5.83 10.09
N ALA A 38 -8.98 5.12 9.24
CA ALA A 38 -8.74 5.55 7.88
C ALA A 38 -8.75 4.36 6.94
N THR A 39 -8.92 4.64 5.67
CA THR A 39 -8.66 3.70 4.58
C THR A 39 -7.66 4.31 3.62
N VAL A 40 -6.78 3.46 3.10
CA VAL A 40 -5.85 3.79 2.03
C VAL A 40 -6.20 2.89 0.86
N THR A 41 -6.65 3.47 -0.24
CA THR A 41 -6.99 2.74 -1.46
C THR A 41 -5.96 3.05 -2.54
N PHE A 42 -5.31 2.01 -3.04
CA PHE A 42 -4.45 2.02 -4.21
C PHE A 42 -5.33 1.75 -5.43
N VAL A 43 -5.74 2.82 -6.13
CA VAL A 43 -6.68 2.76 -7.24
C VAL A 43 -5.97 2.36 -8.53
N GLY A 44 -6.62 1.51 -9.32
CA GLY A 44 -6.03 0.98 -10.56
C GLY A 44 -4.79 0.16 -10.26
N THR A 45 -4.87 -0.69 -9.25
CA THR A 45 -3.80 -1.63 -8.91
C THR A 45 -3.66 -2.64 -10.04
N THR A 46 -2.42 -3.00 -10.38
CA THR A 46 -2.13 -4.01 -11.42
C THR A 46 -1.33 -5.19 -10.93
N ARG A 47 -0.58 -4.99 -9.84
CA ARG A 47 0.20 -5.99 -9.12
C ARG A 47 0.24 -5.65 -7.65
N CYS A 48 0.20 -6.67 -6.82
CA CYS A 48 0.42 -6.54 -5.38
C CYS A 48 1.14 -7.78 -4.86
N VAL A 49 2.13 -7.55 -4.00
CA VAL A 49 2.79 -8.60 -3.22
C VAL A 49 2.61 -8.26 -1.76
N ILE A 50 2.19 -9.26 -0.97
CA ILE A 50 2.07 -9.17 0.48
C ILE A 50 2.96 -10.24 1.08
N GLU A 51 3.88 -9.84 1.94
CA GLU A 51 4.79 -10.73 2.66
C GLU A 51 4.58 -10.61 4.17
N HIS A 52 4.94 -11.67 4.90
CA HIS A 52 4.99 -11.67 6.37
C HIS A 52 3.67 -11.33 7.09
N TYR A 53 2.52 -11.51 6.42
CA TYR A 53 1.21 -11.21 7.00
C TYR A 53 0.97 -11.99 8.30
N GLY A 54 0.77 -11.25 9.40
CA GLY A 54 0.59 -11.80 10.75
C GLY A 54 -0.70 -11.30 11.41
N LEU A 55 -0.88 -11.62 12.68
CA LEU A 55 -2.00 -11.07 13.47
C LEU A 55 -1.74 -9.62 13.91
N LEU A 56 -0.47 -9.28 14.14
CA LEU A 56 -0.03 -7.92 14.45
C LEU A 56 0.55 -7.33 13.16
N ASN A 57 -0.23 -6.49 12.47
CA ASN A 57 0.19 -5.80 11.24
C ASN A 57 0.29 -4.31 11.53
N ILE A 58 1.42 -3.87 12.09
CA ILE A 58 1.66 -2.49 12.47
C ILE A 58 2.55 -1.85 11.39
N VAL A 59 2.06 -0.74 10.82
CA VAL A 59 2.76 0.00 9.77
C VAL A 59 3.94 0.77 10.37
N TYR A 60 5.11 0.64 9.74
CA TYR A 60 6.23 1.55 9.96
C TYR A 60 6.08 2.80 9.10
N ASP A 61 5.91 2.65 7.78
CA ASP A 61 5.51 3.73 6.89
C ASP A 61 4.82 3.23 5.62
N ILE A 62 3.95 4.05 5.06
CA ILE A 62 3.43 3.91 3.70
C ILE A 62 4.08 4.99 2.84
N LYS A 63 4.86 4.60 1.83
CA LYS A 63 5.56 5.53 0.94
C LYS A 63 5.35 5.20 -0.52
N ILE A 64 5.07 6.23 -1.31
CA ILE A 64 5.18 6.19 -2.76
C ILE A 64 6.66 6.36 -3.10
N LEU A 65 7.21 5.41 -3.86
CA LEU A 65 8.62 5.38 -4.20
C LEU A 65 8.89 6.30 -5.40
N GLU A 66 10.02 7.01 -5.34
CA GLU A 66 10.50 7.81 -6.46
C GLU A 66 11.01 6.90 -7.58
N PHE A 67 10.55 7.15 -8.80
CA PHE A 67 10.95 6.42 -10.00
C PHE A 67 12.47 6.44 -10.18
N GLY A 68 13.06 5.28 -10.46
CA GLY A 68 14.51 5.12 -10.66
C GLY A 68 15.36 5.18 -9.39
N SER A 69 14.75 5.39 -8.20
CA SER A 69 15.50 5.30 -6.95
C SER A 69 15.97 3.87 -6.68
N PRO A 70 17.09 3.66 -5.94
CA PRO A 70 17.56 2.31 -5.64
C PRO A 70 16.52 1.42 -4.93
N ARG A 71 15.62 2.02 -4.14
CA ARG A 71 14.53 1.30 -3.47
C ARG A 71 13.43 0.93 -4.47
N TYR A 72 13.08 1.82 -5.39
CA TYR A 72 12.13 1.56 -6.47
C TYR A 72 12.60 0.38 -7.36
N GLU A 73 13.85 0.41 -7.82
CA GLU A 73 14.42 -0.65 -8.67
C GLU A 73 14.44 -2.02 -7.97
N ARG A 74 14.71 -2.05 -6.66
CA ARG A 74 14.67 -3.29 -5.89
C ARG A 74 13.25 -3.86 -5.81
N VAL A 75 12.30 -3.00 -5.51
CA VAL A 75 10.89 -3.35 -5.32
C VAL A 75 10.24 -3.77 -6.63
N LEU A 76 10.62 -3.15 -7.76
CA LEU A 76 10.17 -3.56 -9.09
C LEU A 76 10.49 -5.02 -9.40
N LYS A 77 11.68 -5.51 -9.04
CA LYS A 77 12.05 -6.92 -9.28
C LYS A 77 11.13 -7.90 -8.55
N VAL A 78 10.65 -7.52 -7.36
CA VAL A 78 9.68 -8.32 -6.60
C VAL A 78 8.32 -8.32 -7.31
N LEU A 79 7.87 -7.16 -7.79
CA LEU A 79 6.63 -7.06 -8.57
C LEU A 79 6.71 -7.82 -9.89
N GLU A 80 7.85 -7.84 -10.56
CA GLU A 80 8.06 -8.58 -11.81
C GLU A 80 7.86 -10.09 -11.65
N SER A 81 8.14 -10.63 -10.46
CA SER A 81 7.84 -12.03 -10.12
C SER A 81 6.38 -12.31 -9.73
N SER A 82 5.55 -11.28 -9.62
CA SER A 82 4.14 -11.40 -9.25
C SER A 82 3.19 -11.39 -10.45
N ASP A 83 2.03 -12.02 -10.27
CA ASP A 83 0.98 -12.04 -11.28
C ASP A 83 0.46 -10.63 -11.56
N ARG A 84 0.47 -10.26 -12.84
CA ARG A 84 -0.23 -9.06 -13.32
C ARG A 84 -1.67 -9.42 -13.57
N PHE A 85 -2.60 -8.72 -12.91
CA PHE A 85 -4.04 -8.98 -13.06
C PHE A 85 -4.76 -7.96 -13.94
N SER A 86 -4.05 -6.95 -14.46
CA SER A 86 -4.61 -5.89 -15.30
C SER A 86 -3.58 -5.34 -16.29
N ASP A 87 -4.03 -5.02 -17.50
CA ASP A 87 -3.22 -4.44 -18.60
C ASP A 87 -3.07 -2.91 -18.49
N LYS A 88 -3.59 -2.30 -17.43
CA LYS A 88 -3.40 -0.86 -17.17
C LYS A 88 -1.91 -0.54 -17.08
N GLN A 89 -1.56 0.69 -17.46
CA GLN A 89 -0.20 1.22 -17.30
C GLN A 89 -0.15 2.06 -16.02
N PRO A 90 0.16 1.46 -14.87
CA PRO A 90 0.34 2.18 -13.63
C PRO A 90 1.59 3.06 -13.74
N ASN A 91 1.61 4.13 -12.95
CA ASN A 91 2.71 5.09 -12.90
C ASN A 91 3.28 5.25 -11.49
N LEU A 92 2.75 4.53 -10.50
CA LEU A 92 3.15 4.63 -9.10
C LEU A 92 3.44 3.24 -8.51
N VAL A 93 4.44 3.21 -7.64
CA VAL A 93 4.73 2.05 -6.78
C VAL A 93 4.77 2.53 -5.34
N ALA A 94 4.02 1.84 -4.48
CA ALA A 94 4.01 2.09 -3.05
C ALA A 94 4.62 0.91 -2.31
N LEU A 95 5.27 1.23 -1.20
CA LEU A 95 5.74 0.28 -0.22
C LEU A 95 5.06 0.59 1.12
N VAL A 96 4.39 -0.42 1.66
CA VAL A 96 3.92 -0.47 3.04
C VAL A 96 4.98 -1.25 3.81
N ALA A 97 5.83 -0.55 4.55
CA ALA A 97 6.80 -1.17 5.43
C ALA A 97 6.15 -1.47 6.78
N ALA A 98 6.51 -2.60 7.37
CA ALA A 98 5.97 -3.03 8.65
C ALA A 98 6.96 -2.74 9.79
N THR A 99 6.43 -2.26 10.92
CA THR A 99 7.11 -2.40 12.21
C THR A 99 6.98 -3.87 12.67
N VAL A 100 5.80 -4.46 12.46
CA VAL A 100 5.51 -5.88 12.71
C VAL A 100 4.48 -6.35 11.68
N GLY A 101 4.66 -7.55 11.11
CA GLY A 101 3.68 -8.20 10.26
C GLY A 101 3.80 -7.83 8.79
N ALA A 102 2.67 -7.46 8.18
CA ALA A 102 2.52 -7.37 6.74
C ALA A 102 3.35 -6.26 6.08
N GLU A 103 4.27 -6.66 5.20
CA GLU A 103 4.91 -5.77 4.24
C GLU A 103 4.20 -5.91 2.89
N MET A 104 3.98 -4.79 2.20
CA MET A 104 3.27 -4.79 0.92
C MET A 104 3.94 -3.93 -0.12
N ILE A 105 4.00 -4.45 -1.34
CA ILE A 105 4.37 -3.70 -2.52
C ILE A 105 3.16 -3.63 -3.43
N VAL A 106 2.81 -2.42 -3.87
CA VAL A 106 1.62 -2.18 -4.69
C VAL A 106 1.98 -1.35 -5.91
N GLU A 107 1.65 -1.84 -7.11
CA GLU A 107 1.76 -1.13 -8.39
C GLU A 107 0.37 -0.58 -8.74
N PHE A 108 0.22 0.75 -8.88
CA PHE A 108 -1.10 1.40 -8.97
C PHE A 108 -1.07 2.75 -9.72
N THR A 109 -2.25 3.36 -9.90
CA THR A 109 -2.42 4.60 -10.69
C THR A 109 -2.62 5.84 -9.82
N SER A 110 -3.41 5.75 -8.74
CA SER A 110 -3.63 6.87 -7.83
C SER A 110 -3.94 6.41 -6.41
N LEU A 111 -3.63 7.27 -5.43
CA LEU A 111 -3.88 7.01 -4.02
C LEU A 111 -5.14 7.76 -3.58
N ARG A 112 -6.04 7.09 -2.87
CA ARG A 112 -7.20 7.71 -2.22
C ARG A 112 -7.17 7.40 -0.73
N ILE A 113 -7.19 8.45 0.10
CA ILE A 113 -7.27 8.32 1.55
C ILE A 113 -8.63 8.83 2.04
N GLN A 114 -9.31 8.06 2.88
CA GLN A 114 -10.55 8.48 3.55
C GLN A 114 -10.40 8.26 5.05
N ALA A 115 -10.64 9.29 5.86
CA ALA A 115 -10.67 9.20 7.31
C ALA A 115 -12.07 9.51 7.85
N ALA A 116 -12.43 8.87 8.96
CA ALA A 116 -13.67 9.12 9.69
C ALA A 116 -13.40 9.93 10.97
#